data_AF-A0A849GEC7-F1
#
_entry.id   AF-A0A849GEC7-F1
#
_cell.length_a   1.000
_cell.length_b   1.000
_cell.length_c   1.000
_cell.angle_alpha   90.00
_cell.angle_beta   90.00
_cell.angle_gamma   90.00
#
_symmetry.space_group_name_H-M   'P 1'
#
loop_
_entity.id
_entity.type
_entity.pdbx_description
1 polymer ?
#
loop_
_entity_poly.entity_id
_entity_poly.type
_entity_poly.pdbx_seq_one_letter_code
_entity_poly.pdbx_strand_id
1 'polypeptide(L)'
;YMHNRPRMIVGSFLVKNLMLHWRHGERWFWDTLVDADLANNSASWQWIAGCGADAAPYFRIFNPVTQGQKFDPDGEYVRRYVPELAELPNKFIQRPWEAPADVLEEANVELGETYPSPVVDLKSSRERALAAFKSLSSPSS
;
A
#
# COMPACT_ATOMS: atom_id res chain seq x y z
N TYR A 1 -6.67 5.46 -15.28
CA TYR A 1 -7.73 5.06 -14.32
C TYR A 1 -7.15 4.06 -13.35
N MET A 2 -7.45 4.18 -12.04
CA MET A 2 -7.00 3.26 -11.00
C MET A 2 -8.22 2.72 -10.24
N HIS A 3 -8.35 1.41 -10.08
CA HIS A 3 -9.48 0.84 -9.35
C HIS A 3 -9.51 1.35 -7.89
N ASN A 4 -10.71 1.52 -7.31
CA ASN A 4 -10.88 2.13 -6.00
C ASN A 4 -10.14 1.37 -4.87
N ARG A 5 -10.10 0.04 -4.94
CA ARG A 5 -9.42 -0.78 -3.93
C ARG A 5 -7.90 -0.50 -3.87
N PRO A 6 -7.15 -0.58 -4.99
CA PRO A 6 -5.77 -0.10 -5.04
C PRO A 6 -5.56 1.32 -4.50
N ARG A 7 -6.45 2.28 -4.79
CA ARG A 7 -6.36 3.65 -4.25
C ARG A 7 -6.32 3.66 -2.72
N MET A 8 -7.20 2.88 -2.07
CA MET A 8 -7.22 2.74 -0.61
C MET A 8 -5.94 2.10 -0.07
N ILE A 9 -5.42 1.08 -0.75
CA ILE A 9 -4.22 0.35 -0.33
C ILE A 9 -2.99 1.27 -0.40
N VAL A 10 -2.76 1.93 -1.53
CA VAL A 10 -1.59 2.81 -1.70
C VAL A 10 -1.68 4.04 -0.81
N GLY A 11 -2.88 4.60 -0.61
CA GLY A 11 -3.05 5.72 0.31
C GLY A 11 -2.78 5.34 1.77
N SER A 12 -3.27 4.19 2.22
CA SER A 12 -2.94 3.69 3.56
C SER A 12 -1.46 3.39 3.71
N PHE A 13 -0.81 2.83 2.69
CA PHE A 13 0.62 2.56 2.72
C PHE A 13 1.42 3.85 2.86
N LEU A 14 1.11 4.88 2.08
CA LEU A 14 1.74 6.20 2.15
C LEU A 14 1.60 6.83 3.54
N VAL A 15 0.38 6.89 4.08
CA VAL A 15 0.11 7.62 5.33
C VAL A 15 0.50 6.82 6.56
N LYS A 16 0.31 5.50 6.56
CA LYS A 16 0.48 4.67 7.76
C LYS A 16 1.83 3.95 7.78
N ASN A 17 2.23 3.31 6.68
CA ASN A 17 3.49 2.56 6.66
C ASN A 17 4.68 3.50 6.44
N LEU A 18 4.59 4.42 5.48
CA LEU A 18 5.65 5.39 5.20
C LEU A 18 5.60 6.62 6.12
N MET A 19 4.48 6.85 6.82
CA MET A 19 4.23 8.02 7.68
C MET A 19 4.42 9.36 6.94
N LEU A 20 4.08 9.40 5.65
CA LEU A 20 4.15 10.60 4.84
C LEU A 20 2.82 11.37 4.88
N HIS A 21 2.90 12.68 4.72
CA HIS A 21 1.72 13.54 4.75
C HIS A 21 0.80 13.24 3.54
N TRP A 22 -0.50 13.01 3.79
CA TRP A 22 -1.47 12.60 2.78
C TRP A 22 -1.57 13.56 1.57
N ARG A 23 -1.33 14.86 1.78
CA ARG A 23 -1.25 15.87 0.70
C ARG A 23 -0.24 15.52 -0.41
N HIS A 24 0.81 14.76 -0.13
CA HIS A 24 1.72 14.30 -1.19
C HIS A 24 1.01 13.35 -2.16
N GLY A 25 0.24 12.40 -1.62
CA GLY A 25 -0.54 11.46 -2.42
C GLY A 25 -1.73 12.13 -3.14
N GLU A 26 -2.41 13.06 -2.47
CA GLU A 26 -3.49 13.85 -3.07
C GLU A 26 -3.01 14.62 -4.31
N ARG A 27 -1.89 15.36 -4.20
CA ARG A 27 -1.30 16.12 -5.31
C ARG A 27 -0.90 15.19 -6.46
N TRP A 28 -0.27 14.06 -6.14
CA TRP A 28 0.08 13.08 -7.17
C TRP A 28 -1.15 12.52 -7.89
N PHE A 29 -2.21 12.20 -7.15
CA PHE A 29 -3.46 11.70 -7.75
C PHE A 29 -4.15 12.75 -8.61
N TRP A 30 -4.11 14.02 -8.19
CA TRP A 30 -4.63 15.14 -8.97
C TRP A 30 -3.95 15.24 -10.35
N ASP A 31 -2.63 15.07 -10.39
CA ASP A 31 -1.85 15.21 -11.63
C ASP A 31 -1.92 13.98 -12.55
N THR A 32 -2.27 12.80 -12.02
CA THR A 32 -2.11 11.51 -12.74
C THR A 32 -3.42 10.76 -13.02
N LEU A 33 -4.51 11.06 -12.31
CA LEU A 33 -5.79 10.41 -12.52
C LEU A 33 -6.69 11.22 -13.45
N VAL A 34 -7.04 10.63 -14.60
CA VAL A 34 -8.00 11.19 -15.56
C VAL A 34 -9.39 11.43 -14.93
N ASP A 35 -9.71 10.71 -13.87
CA ASP A 35 -10.95 10.84 -13.09
C ASP A 35 -10.75 11.57 -11.75
N ALA A 36 -9.74 12.44 -11.66
CA ALA A 36 -9.52 13.29 -10.50
C ALA A 36 -10.68 14.29 -10.33
N ASP A 37 -11.66 13.92 -9.52
CA ASP A 37 -12.67 14.82 -9.00
C ASP A 37 -12.21 15.37 -7.63
N LEU A 38 -12.29 16.69 -7.47
CA LEU A 38 -11.78 17.41 -6.29
C LEU A 38 -12.45 16.93 -5.00
N ALA A 39 -13.75 16.64 -5.02
CA ALA A 39 -14.48 16.18 -3.85
C ALA A 39 -14.14 14.72 -3.50
N ASN A 40 -14.16 13.83 -4.48
CA ASN A 40 -13.88 12.40 -4.25
C ASN A 40 -12.42 12.13 -3.88
N ASN A 41 -11.47 12.85 -4.46
CA ASN A 41 -10.05 12.65 -4.18
C ASN A 41 -9.71 13.13 -2.76
N SER A 42 -10.03 14.38 -2.42
CA SER A 42 -9.71 14.94 -1.10
C SER A 42 -10.50 14.24 0.03
N ALA A 43 -11.75 13.85 -0.19
CA ALA A 43 -12.53 13.09 0.81
C ALA A 43 -11.95 11.69 1.04
N SER A 44 -11.53 10.99 -0.02
CA SER A 44 -10.91 9.66 0.11
C SER A 44 -9.58 9.73 0.86
N TRP A 45 -8.74 10.74 0.58
CA TRP A 45 -7.48 10.93 1.29
C TRP A 45 -7.67 11.30 2.75
N GLN A 46 -8.65 12.15 3.09
CA GLN A 46 -9.01 12.45 4.48
C GLN A 46 -9.51 11.20 5.22
N TRP A 47 -10.37 10.41 4.58
CA TRP A 47 -10.88 9.16 5.12
C TRP A 47 -9.76 8.16 5.43
N ILE A 48 -8.78 8.02 4.53
CA ILE A 48 -7.58 7.17 4.71
C ILE A 48 -6.68 7.73 5.82
N ALA A 49 -6.50 9.05 5.88
CA ALA A 49 -5.67 9.70 6.88
C ALA A 49 -6.24 9.54 8.30
N GLY A 50 -7.54 9.29 8.44
CA GLY A 50 -8.21 9.24 9.74
C GLY A 50 -8.63 10.63 10.22
N CYS A 51 -8.81 11.58 9.30
CA CYS A 51 -9.26 12.95 9.60
C CYS A 51 -10.66 13.15 8.97
N GLY A 52 -11.62 13.67 9.74
CA GLY A 52 -13.00 13.89 9.28
C GLY A 52 -14.03 13.05 10.02
N ALA A 53 -15.31 13.42 9.92
CA ALA A 53 -16.41 12.87 10.71
C ALA A 53 -16.66 11.36 10.47
N ASP A 54 -16.41 10.86 9.25
CA ASP A 54 -16.63 9.47 8.85
C ASP A 54 -15.33 8.70 8.56
N ALA A 55 -14.18 9.22 9.01
CA ALA A 55 -12.88 8.65 8.66
C ALA A 55 -12.71 7.22 9.21
N ALA A 56 -11.99 6.38 8.47
CA ALA A 56 -11.58 5.09 9.00
C ALA A 56 -10.79 5.32 10.29
N PRO A 57 -11.03 4.56 11.37
CA PRO A 57 -10.24 4.71 12.58
C PRO A 57 -8.76 4.58 12.25
N TYR A 58 -7.91 5.50 12.74
CA TYR A 58 -6.50 5.58 12.35
C TYR A 58 -5.75 4.26 12.53
N PHE A 59 -6.15 3.44 13.52
CA PHE A 59 -5.60 2.11 13.79
C PHE A 59 -5.91 1.05 12.72
N ARG A 60 -6.82 1.34 11.77
CA ARG A 60 -7.13 0.49 10.62
C ARG A 60 -6.05 0.70 9.54
N ILE A 61 -4.93 0.01 9.72
CA ILE A 61 -3.82 -0.03 8.77
C ILE A 61 -4.00 -1.25 7.86
N PHE A 62 -4.15 -1.02 6.55
CA PHE A 62 -4.25 -2.10 5.58
C PHE A 62 -2.87 -2.74 5.35
N ASN A 63 -2.79 -4.07 5.36
CA ASN A 63 -1.60 -4.79 4.93
C ASN A 63 -1.72 -5.05 3.41
N PRO A 64 -0.83 -4.49 2.56
CA PRO A 64 -0.91 -4.65 1.11
C PRO A 64 -0.93 -6.12 0.67
N VAL A 65 -0.16 -6.99 1.32
CA VAL A 65 -0.07 -8.43 0.99
C VAL A 65 -1.42 -9.10 1.21
N THR A 66 -2.05 -8.90 2.37
CA THR A 66 -3.33 -9.55 2.67
C THR A 66 -4.49 -8.94 1.88
N GLN A 67 -4.40 -7.66 1.51
CA GLN A 67 -5.35 -7.07 0.57
C GLN A 67 -5.18 -7.64 -0.83
N GLY A 68 -3.95 -7.80 -1.32
CA GLY A 68 -3.65 -8.45 -2.60
C GLY A 68 -4.18 -9.87 -2.64
N GLN A 69 -3.85 -10.70 -1.65
CA GLN A 69 -4.35 -12.09 -1.55
C GLN A 69 -5.88 -12.19 -1.55
N LYS A 70 -6.57 -11.18 -1.01
CA LYS A 70 -8.04 -11.16 -0.93
C LYS A 70 -8.71 -10.67 -2.21
N PHE A 71 -8.14 -9.66 -2.87
CA PHE A 71 -8.78 -8.94 -3.98
C PHE A 71 -8.15 -9.24 -5.35
N ASP A 72 -7.00 -9.90 -5.36
CA ASP A 72 -6.24 -10.35 -6.53
C ASP A 72 -5.58 -11.72 -6.23
N PRO A 73 -6.38 -12.77 -5.96
CA PRO A 73 -5.88 -14.07 -5.48
C PRO A 73 -4.96 -14.77 -6.49
N ASP A 74 -5.21 -14.56 -7.79
CA ASP A 74 -4.41 -15.13 -8.88
C ASP A 74 -3.28 -14.20 -9.35
N GLY A 75 -3.19 -13.00 -8.76
CA GLY A 75 -2.17 -12.03 -9.10
C GLY A 75 -2.36 -11.37 -10.48
N GLU A 76 -3.50 -11.56 -11.15
CA GLU A 76 -3.72 -11.04 -12.51
C GLU A 76 -3.51 -9.53 -12.60
N TYR A 77 -3.95 -8.78 -11.57
CA TYR A 77 -3.71 -7.34 -11.50
C TYR A 77 -2.21 -7.04 -11.38
N VAL A 78 -1.51 -7.72 -10.47
CA VAL A 78 -0.05 -7.55 -10.32
C VAL A 78 0.68 -7.89 -11.61
N ARG A 79 0.44 -9.05 -12.22
CA ARG A 79 1.09 -9.49 -13.46
C ARG A 79 0.87 -8.52 -14.62
N ARG A 80 -0.31 -7.89 -14.69
CA ARG A 80 -0.63 -6.91 -15.73
C ARG A 80 0.16 -5.61 -15.59
N TYR A 81 0.36 -5.14 -14.36
CA TYR A 81 0.97 -3.81 -14.11
C TYR A 81 2.43 -3.88 -13.65
N VAL A 82 2.92 -5.07 -13.29
CA VAL A 82 4.28 -5.38 -12.83
C VAL A 82 4.75 -6.63 -13.60
N PRO A 83 4.97 -6.51 -14.93
CA PRO A 83 5.25 -7.65 -15.79
C PRO A 83 6.53 -8.40 -15.45
N GLU A 84 7.49 -7.77 -14.76
CA GLU A 84 8.69 -8.41 -14.23
C GLU A 84 8.38 -9.50 -13.19
N LEU A 85 7.19 -9.51 -12.59
CA LEU A 85 6.72 -10.55 -11.67
C LEU A 85 5.76 -11.54 -12.35
N ALA A 86 5.55 -11.44 -13.66
CA ALA A 86 4.49 -12.17 -14.39
C ALA A 86 4.63 -13.69 -14.36
N GLU A 87 5.82 -14.23 -14.06
CA GLU A 87 6.07 -15.68 -13.99
C GLU A 87 6.10 -16.21 -12.54
N LEU A 88 6.02 -15.34 -11.52
CA LEU A 88 6.05 -15.81 -10.13
C LEU A 88 4.81 -16.64 -9.78
N PRO A 89 4.91 -17.74 -9.04
CA PRO A 89 3.72 -18.48 -8.58
C PRO A 89 2.77 -17.62 -7.73
N ASN A 90 1.45 -17.87 -7.81
CA ASN A 90 0.42 -17.11 -7.06
C ASN A 90 0.71 -17.02 -5.55
N LYS A 91 1.37 -18.05 -4.99
CA LYS A 91 1.80 -18.10 -3.58
C LYS A 91 2.70 -16.91 -3.18
N PHE A 92 3.54 -16.43 -4.11
CA PHE A 92 4.56 -15.43 -3.88
C PHE A 92 4.31 -14.10 -4.61
N ILE A 93 3.33 -14.02 -5.52
CA ILE A 93 3.08 -12.82 -6.34
C ILE A 93 2.84 -11.54 -5.51
N GLN A 94 2.24 -11.66 -4.33
CA GLN A 94 1.96 -10.53 -3.42
C GLN A 94 3.11 -10.23 -2.44
N ARG A 95 4.16 -11.08 -2.42
CA ARG A 95 5.29 -11.05 -1.48
C ARG A 95 6.53 -11.73 -2.07
N PRO A 96 7.09 -11.20 -3.18
CA PRO A 96 8.22 -11.80 -3.88
C PRO A 96 9.45 -11.98 -2.98
N TRP A 97 9.65 -11.11 -1.98
CA TRP A 97 10.75 -11.18 -1.01
C TRP A 97 10.69 -12.37 -0.04
N GLU A 98 9.58 -13.10 0.03
CA GLU A 98 9.46 -14.35 0.80
C GLU A 98 9.64 -15.61 -0.08
N ALA A 99 9.84 -15.44 -1.39
CA ALA A 99 10.05 -16.56 -2.29
C ALA A 99 11.44 -17.19 -2.07
N PRO A 100 11.53 -18.53 -2.10
CA PRO A 100 12.80 -19.24 -2.18
C PRO A 100 13.65 -18.81 -3.39
N ALA A 101 14.97 -18.92 -3.29
CA ALA A 101 15.89 -18.47 -4.33
C ALA A 101 15.68 -19.21 -5.68
N ASP A 102 15.38 -20.50 -5.64
CA ASP A 102 15.05 -21.32 -6.82
C ASP A 102 13.78 -20.83 -7.52
N VAL A 103 12.76 -20.44 -6.76
CA VAL A 103 11.50 -19.89 -7.33
C VAL A 103 11.72 -18.53 -7.97
N LEU A 104 12.57 -17.68 -7.37
CA LEU A 104 12.94 -16.39 -7.93
C LEU A 104 13.74 -16.55 -9.23
N GLU A 105 14.71 -17.47 -9.24
CA GLU A 105 15.52 -17.79 -10.42
C GLU A 105 14.66 -18.30 -11.58
N GLU A 106 13.74 -19.25 -11.33
CA GLU A 106 12.83 -19.78 -12.35
C GLU A 106 11.94 -18.68 -12.96
N ALA A 107 11.52 -17.70 -12.16
CA ALA A 107 10.73 -16.55 -12.60
C ALA A 107 11.57 -15.39 -13.17
N ASN A 108 12.90 -15.51 -13.23
CA ASN A 108 13.83 -14.44 -13.64
C ASN A 108 13.69 -13.15 -12.79
N VAL A 109 13.46 -13.31 -11.48
CA VAL A 109 13.33 -12.19 -10.53
C VAL A 109 14.57 -12.10 -9.66
N GLU A 110 15.28 -10.98 -9.73
CA GLU A 110 16.39 -10.64 -8.85
C GLU A 110 16.00 -9.44 -7.97
N LEU A 111 15.95 -9.67 -6.66
CA LEU A 111 15.54 -8.64 -5.71
C LEU A 111 16.63 -7.57 -5.55
N GLY A 112 16.29 -6.33 -5.89
CA GLY A 112 17.20 -5.20 -5.93
C GLY A 112 17.59 -4.77 -7.34
N GLU A 113 17.44 -5.66 -8.33
CA GLU A 113 17.76 -5.41 -9.73
C GLU A 113 16.49 -5.37 -10.59
N THR A 114 15.80 -6.51 -10.75
CA THR A 114 14.58 -6.57 -11.57
C THR A 114 13.33 -6.14 -10.80
N TYR A 115 13.28 -6.40 -9.50
CA TYR A 115 12.21 -5.91 -8.62
C TYR A 115 12.77 -5.52 -7.25
N PRO A 116 12.38 -4.40 -6.63
CA PRO A 116 12.99 -3.93 -5.40
C PRO A 116 12.65 -4.80 -4.18
N SER A 117 13.55 -4.82 -3.21
CA SER A 117 13.22 -5.25 -1.85
C SER A 117 12.22 -4.28 -1.20
N PRO A 118 11.40 -4.73 -0.23
CA PRO A 118 10.46 -3.86 0.48
C PRO A 118 11.15 -2.64 1.09
N VAL A 119 10.64 -1.44 0.78
CA VAL A 119 11.18 -0.17 1.31
C VAL A 119 10.97 -0.03 2.82
N VAL A 120 9.99 -0.73 3.38
CA VAL A 120 9.70 -0.81 4.81
C VAL A 120 9.18 -2.19 5.16
N ASP A 121 9.52 -2.69 6.35
CA ASP A 121 8.86 -3.87 6.91
C ASP A 121 7.43 -3.53 7.36
N LEU A 122 6.46 -4.34 6.93
CA LEU A 122 5.02 -4.06 7.15
C LEU A 122 4.61 -4.20 8.62
N LYS A 123 5.27 -5.05 9.40
CA LYS A 123 4.94 -5.29 10.81
C LYS A 123 5.43 -4.12 11.68
N SER A 124 6.72 -3.82 11.62
CA SER A 124 7.35 -2.74 12.39
C SER A 124 6.81 -1.37 12.00
N SER A 125 6.55 -1.12 10.70
CA SER A 125 5.94 0.14 10.27
C SER A 125 4.51 0.33 10.80
N ARG A 126 3.73 -0.75 10.87
CA ARG A 126 2.40 -0.75 11.51
C ARG A 126 2.51 -0.43 12.99
N GLU A 127 3.40 -1.09 13.72
CA GLU A 127 3.62 -0.87 15.16
C GLU A 127 4.03 0.58 15.43
N ARG A 128 4.96 1.12 14.64
CA ARG A 128 5.39 2.52 14.70
C ARG A 128 4.23 3.50 14.51
N ALA A 129 3.36 3.26 13.52
CA ALA A 129 2.21 4.11 13.26
C ALA A 129 1.19 4.09 14.40
N LEU A 130 0.95 2.92 15.01
CA LEU A 130 0.06 2.78 16.17
C LEU A 130 0.65 3.46 17.41
N ALA A 131 1.96 3.34 17.62
CA ALA A 131 2.66 4.02 18.72
C ALA A 131 2.58 5.54 18.59
N ALA A 132 2.83 6.08 17.39
CA ALA A 132 2.70 7.52 17.11
C ALA A 132 1.27 8.01 17.37
N PHE A 133 0.25 7.27 16.90
CA PHE A 133 -1.14 7.62 17.17
C PHE A 133 -1.47 7.61 18.66
N LYS A 134 -1.00 6.61 19.41
CA LYS A 134 -1.18 6.54 20.87
C LYS A 134 -0.56 7.75 21.58
N SER A 135 0.63 8.18 21.14
CA SER A 135 1.32 9.34 21.74
C SER A 135 0.55 10.66 21.58
N LEU A 136 -0.24 10.81 20.50
CA LEU A 136 -1.09 11.98 20.27
C LEU A 136 -2.35 11.98 21.14
N SER A 137 -2.79 10.80 21.60
CA SER A 137 -3.97 10.64 22.47
C SER A 137 -3.68 10.75 23.97
N SER A 138 -2.41 10.81 24.36
CA SER A 138 -2.01 11.06 25.75
C SER A 138 -1.98 12.57 26.01
N PRO A 139 -2.71 13.09 27.02
CA PRO A 139 -2.58 14.50 27.39
C PRO A 139 -1.13 14.75 27.80
N SER A 140 -0.51 15.76 27.21
CA SER A 140 0.73 16.34 27.74
C SER A 140 0.50 16.68 29.21
N SER A 141 1.21 15.98 30.10
CA SER A 141 1.22 16.27 31.55
C SER A 141 1.97 17.57 31.81
#